data_AF-A0A5K7SGI1-F1
#
_entry.id   AF-A0A5K7SGI1-F1
#
_cell.length_a   1.000
_cell.length_b   1.000
_cell.length_c   1.000
_cell.angle_alpha   90.00
_cell.angle_beta   90.00
_cell.angle_gamma   90.00
#
_symmetry.space_group_name_H-M   'P 1'
#
loop_
_entity.id
_entity.type
_entity.pdbx_description
1 polymer ?
#
loop_
_entity_poly.entity_id
_entity_poly.type
_entity_poly.pdbx_seq_one_letter_code
_entity_poly.pdbx_strand_id
1 'polypeptide(L)'
;MAFETLSKLQAKGHRLILWSHRAGQKLDDAVTFCLSNGIDFYAVNKNFPEEVWDENDSRKILADIYIDDRNLGGIPSWEEIFKMICPEEEIPQEIVKKSWWK
;
A
#
# COMPACT_ATOMS: atom_id res chain seq x y z
N MET A 1 -7.21 3.39 -8.95
CA MET A 1 -7.62 2.46 -7.86
C MET A 1 -6.41 2.00 -7.02
N ALA A 2 -5.62 0.96 -7.35
CA ALA A 2 -4.47 0.58 -6.50
C ALA A 2 -3.35 1.65 -6.47
N PHE A 3 -2.73 1.92 -7.63
CA PHE A 3 -1.66 2.93 -7.75
C PHE A 3 -2.12 4.32 -7.31
N GLU A 4 -3.37 4.68 -7.61
CA GLU A 4 -3.95 5.94 -7.16
C GLU A 4 -4.04 6.05 -5.63
N THR A 5 -4.54 4.99 -4.96
CA THR A 5 -4.59 4.95 -3.49
C THR A 5 -3.18 5.01 -2.90
N LEU A 6 -2.24 4.22 -3.42
CA LEU A 6 -0.84 4.23 -2.97
C LEU A 6 -0.21 5.62 -3.15
N SER A 7 -0.43 6.26 -4.29
CA SER A 7 0.06 7.62 -4.58
C SER A 7 -0.53 8.64 -3.61
N LYS A 8 -1.84 8.57 -3.33
CA LYS A 8 -2.49 9.42 -2.31
C LYS A 8 -1.88 9.21 -0.91
N LEU A 9 -1.60 7.96 -0.53
CA LEU A 9 -0.93 7.66 0.74
C LEU A 9 0.48 8.28 0.78
N GLN A 10 1.26 8.19 -0.30
CA GLN A 10 2.58 8.85 -0.37
C GLN A 10 2.47 10.38 -0.28
N ALA A 11 1.50 10.98 -0.97
CA ALA A 11 1.26 12.41 -0.92
C ALA A 11 0.90 12.90 0.50
N LYS A 12 0.32 12.02 1.33
CA LYS A 12 0.04 12.28 2.75
C LYS A 12 1.22 12.01 3.69
N GLY A 13 2.39 11.64 3.13
CA GLY A 13 3.61 11.40 3.90
C GLY A 13 3.77 9.97 4.42
N HIS A 14 2.90 9.04 4.01
CA HIS A 14 3.09 7.62 4.35
C HIS A 14 4.27 7.04 3.57
N ARG A 15 5.12 6.28 4.26
CA ARG A 15 6.20 5.51 3.63
C ARG A 15 5.66 4.16 3.19
N LEU A 16 5.85 3.82 1.92
CA LEU A 16 5.46 2.53 1.38
C LEU A 16 6.68 1.62 1.29
N ILE A 17 6.61 0.44 1.89
CA ILE A 17 7.61 -0.61 1.74
C ILE A 17 7.01 -1.68 0.85
N LEU A 18 7.70 -2.05 -0.23
CA LEU A 18 7.32 -3.24 -0.99
C LEU A 18 7.75 -4.48 -0.20
N TRP A 19 6.78 -5.20 0.35
CA TRP A 19 7.00 -6.48 1.01
C TRP A 19 6.53 -7.62 0.11
N SER A 20 7.47 -8.43 -0.41
CA SER A 20 7.19 -9.45 -1.40
C SER A 20 8.09 -10.67 -1.26
N HIS A 21 7.53 -11.85 -1.51
CA HIS A 21 8.31 -13.08 -1.66
C HIS A 21 9.14 -13.13 -2.96
N ARG A 22 8.94 -12.18 -3.89
CA ARG A 22 9.77 -12.07 -5.10
C ARG A 22 11.21 -11.74 -4.73
N ALA A 23 12.15 -12.29 -5.50
CA ALA A 23 13.57 -12.05 -5.34
C ALA A 23 14.26 -11.99 -6.72
N GLY A 24 15.45 -11.38 -6.77
CA GLY A 24 16.22 -11.17 -8.00
C GLY A 24 15.41 -10.44 -9.06
N GLN A 25 15.55 -10.86 -10.33
CA GLN A 25 14.91 -10.21 -11.47
C GLN A 25 13.40 -9.99 -11.31
N LYS A 26 12.68 -10.94 -10.69
CA LYS A 26 11.23 -10.80 -10.47
C LYS A 26 10.88 -9.67 -9.51
N LEU A 27 11.77 -9.38 -8.56
CA LEU A 27 11.61 -8.25 -7.66
C LEU A 27 11.92 -6.95 -8.40
N ASP A 28 12.99 -6.91 -9.19
CA ASP A 28 13.38 -5.75 -9.98
C ASP A 28 12.30 -5.36 -11.00
N ASP A 29 11.72 -6.35 -11.68
CA ASP A 29 10.60 -6.16 -12.61
C ASP A 29 9.37 -5.59 -11.89
N ALA A 30 9.10 -6.07 -10.67
CA ALA A 30 7.99 -5.58 -9.86
C ALA A 30 8.19 -4.12 -9.43
N VAL A 31 9.40 -3.78 -8.98
CA VAL A 31 9.78 -2.41 -8.61
C VAL A 31 9.66 -1.50 -9.84
N THR A 32 10.21 -1.91 -10.98
CA THR A 32 10.14 -1.15 -12.25
C THR A 32 8.69 -0.95 -12.72
N PHE A 33 7.86 -1.98 -12.60
CA PHE A 33 6.45 -1.90 -12.94
C PHE A 33 5.72 -0.89 -12.05
N CYS A 34 5.95 -0.91 -10.74
CA CYS A 34 5.37 0.08 -9.82
C CYS A 34 5.88 1.49 -10.10
N LEU A 35 7.18 1.65 -10.35
CA LEU A 35 7.79 2.94 -10.65
C LEU A 35 7.25 3.56 -11.94
N SER A 36 7.07 2.76 -13.00
CA SER A 36 6.46 3.25 -14.26
C SER A 36 4.98 3.64 -14.10
N ASN A 37 4.32 3.19 -13.03
CA ASN A 37 2.97 3.61 -12.64
C ASN A 37 2.98 4.72 -11.56
N GLY A 38 4.13 5.34 -11.28
CA GLY A 38 4.26 6.48 -10.39
C GLY A 38 4.38 6.14 -8.90
N ILE A 39 4.67 4.89 -8.54
CA ILE A 39 4.91 4.48 -7.15
C ILE A 39 6.39 4.20 -6.95
N ASP A 40 7.00 5.02 -6.11
CA ASP A 40 8.39 4.86 -5.67
C ASP A 40 8.43 4.40 -4.22
N PHE A 41 8.95 3.21 -3.95
CA PHE A 41 8.93 2.65 -2.60
C PHE A 41 10.03 3.23 -1.73
N TYR A 42 9.71 3.52 -0.46
CA TYR A 42 10.69 3.92 0.54
C TYR A 42 11.77 2.85 0.73
N ALA A 43 11.37 1.58 0.76
CA ALA A 43 12.28 0.44 0.80
C ALA A 43 11.64 -0.79 0.14
N VAL A 44 12.46 -1.75 -0.25
CA VAL A 44 12.02 -3.00 -0.88
C VAL A 44 12.58 -4.17 -0.08
N ASN A 45 11.70 -4.98 0.51
CA ASN A 45 12.04 -6.09 1.41
C ASN A 45 13.01 -5.71 2.54
N LYS A 46 12.92 -4.47 3.01
CA LYS A 46 13.75 -3.88 4.05
C LYS A 46 12.97 -2.89 4.90
N ASN A 47 13.38 -2.69 6.15
CA ASN A 47 12.80 -1.70 7.06
C ASN A 47 13.13 -0.26 6.64
N PHE A 48 14.28 -0.05 5.99
CA PHE A 48 14.75 1.25 5.49
C PHE A 48 15.76 1.02 4.34
N PRO A 49 16.00 2.02 3.45
CA PRO A 49 16.75 1.80 2.21
C PRO A 49 18.15 1.21 2.43
N GLU A 50 18.85 1.71 3.45
CA GLU A 50 20.23 1.36 3.79
C GLU A 50 20.34 0.17 4.75
N GLU A 51 19.24 -0.55 5.01
CA GLU A 51 19.28 -1.71 5.89
C GLU A 51 20.24 -2.78 5.38
N VAL A 52 21.14 -3.18 6.26
CA VAL A 52 22.03 -4.33 6.12
C VAL A 52 21.48 -5.40 7.03
N TRP A 53 20.89 -6.44 6.44
CA TRP A 53 20.33 -7.57 7.19
C TRP A 53 21.44 -8.55 7.57
N ASP A 54 21.43 -9.02 8.81
CA ASP A 54 22.20 -10.17 9.25
C ASP A 54 21.33 -11.26 9.91
N GLU A 55 21.95 -12.40 10.22
CA GLU A 55 21.25 -13.58 10.74
C GLU A 55 20.62 -13.42 12.13
N ASN A 56 21.04 -12.41 12.89
CA ASN A 56 20.48 -12.06 14.19
C ASN A 56 19.28 -11.10 14.06
N ASP A 57 19.08 -10.50 12.89
CA ASP A 57 17.96 -9.60 12.63
C ASP A 57 16.65 -10.36 12.37
N SER A 58 15.54 -9.76 12.80
CA SER A 58 14.22 -10.24 12.44
C SER A 58 14.01 -10.18 10.93
N ARG A 59 13.62 -11.31 10.33
CA ARG A 59 13.21 -11.38 8.92
C ARG A 59 11.88 -10.68 8.63
N LYS A 60 11.10 -10.30 9.65
CA LYS A 60 9.83 -9.60 9.47
C LYS A 60 10.08 -8.08 9.46
N ILE A 61 9.52 -7.38 8.49
CA ILE A 61 9.47 -5.91 8.49
C ILE A 61 8.78 -5.42 9.76
N LEU A 62 9.18 -4.24 10.21
CA LEU A 62 8.52 -3.47 11.24
C LEU A 62 7.72 -2.36 10.56
N ALA A 63 6.48 -2.67 10.20
CA ALA A 63 5.52 -1.72 9.66
C ALA A 63 4.31 -1.57 10.58
N ASP A 64 3.69 -0.39 10.55
CA ASP A 64 2.45 -0.10 11.27
C ASP A 64 1.26 -0.87 10.69
N ILE A 65 1.23 -1.06 9.37
CA ILE A 65 0.13 -1.67 8.62
C ILE A 65 0.68 -2.61 7.54
N TYR A 66 0.02 -3.76 7.34
CA TYR A 66 0.30 -4.71 6.27
C TYR A 66 -0.92 -4.85 5.36
N ILE A 67 -0.72 -4.57 4.07
CA ILE A 67 -1.74 -4.73 3.02
C ILE A 67 -1.33 -5.93 2.17
N ASP A 68 -2.01 -7.06 2.33
CA ASP A 68 -1.64 -8.33 1.71
C ASP A 68 -2.90 -9.12 1.32
N ASP A 69 -2.93 -9.68 0.11
CA ASP A 69 -4.04 -10.48 -0.40
C ASP A 69 -4.21 -11.82 0.35
N ARG A 70 -3.17 -12.23 1.09
CA ARG A 70 -3.13 -13.45 1.90
C ARG A 70 -3.46 -13.24 3.38
N ASN A 71 -3.84 -12.02 3.77
CA ASN A 71 -4.31 -11.76 5.14
C ASN A 71 -5.55 -12.63 5.49
N LEU A 72 -5.66 -13.05 6.75
CA LEU A 72 -6.83 -13.79 7.23
C LEU A 72 -8.08 -12.91 7.11
N GLY A 73 -9.08 -13.36 6.36
CA GLY A 73 -10.25 -12.55 6.00
C GLY A 73 -10.14 -11.85 4.64
N GLY A 74 -9.01 -12.01 3.94
CA GLY A 74 -8.75 -11.41 2.64
C GLY A 74 -8.38 -9.92 2.74
N ILE A 75 -8.30 -9.29 1.57
CA ILE A 75 -7.98 -7.87 1.43
C ILE A 75 -9.25 -7.09 1.03
N PRO A 76 -9.62 -6.01 1.75
CA PRO A 76 -10.69 -5.11 1.33
C PRO A 76 -10.37 -4.42 -0.01
N SER A 77 -11.35 -3.73 -0.58
CA SER A 77 -11.08 -2.88 -1.74
C SER A 77 -10.08 -1.76 -1.41
N TRP A 78 -9.37 -1.26 -2.43
CA TRP A 78 -8.42 -0.14 -2.25
C TRP A 78 -9.07 1.15 -1.75
N GLU A 79 -10.36 1.35 -2.00
CA GLU A 79 -11.12 2.48 -1.45
C GLU A 79 -11.36 2.32 0.05
N GLU A 80 -11.77 1.13 0.49
CA GLU A 80 -11.95 0.83 1.91
C GLU A 80 -10.62 0.90 2.67
N ILE A 81 -9.54 0.38 2.11
CA ILE A 81 -8.19 0.50 2.68
C ILE A 81 -7.82 1.98 2.89
N PHE A 82 -8.05 2.83 1.90
CA PHE A 82 -7.75 4.26 2.02
C PHE A 82 -8.56 4.91 3.16
N LYS A 83 -9.86 4.63 3.23
CA LYS A 83 -10.74 5.15 4.31
C LYS A 83 -10.30 4.66 5.70
N MET A 84 -9.83 3.41 5.82
CA MET A 84 -9.33 2.87 7.09
C MET A 84 -8.04 3.56 7.55
N ILE A 85 -7.14 3.89 6.62
CA ILE A 85 -5.86 4.54 6.93
C ILE A 85 -6.02 6.05 7.14
N CYS A 86 -6.94 6.68 6.41
CA CYS A 86 -7.18 8.12 6.41
C CYS A 86 -8.64 8.45 6.76
N PRO A 87 -9.12 8.15 7.99
CA PRO A 87 -10.52 8.28 8.36
C PRO A 87 -11.03 9.73 8.39
N GLU A 88 -10.13 10.70 8.52
CA GLU A 88 -10.43 12.14 8.53
C GLU A 88 -10.88 12.64 7.14
N GLU A 89 -10.56 11.90 6.08
CA GLU A 89 -11.01 12.20 4.73
C GLU A 89 -12.33 11.49 4.46
N GLU A 90 -13.41 12.03 5.03
CA GLU A 90 -14.74 11.77 4.51
C GLU A 90 -14.76 12.21 3.04
N ILE A 91 -14.69 11.24 2.13
CA ILE A 91 -15.10 11.45 0.75
C ILE A 91 -16.52 12.00 0.85
N PRO A 92 -16.83 13.21 0.31
CA PRO A 92 -18.19 13.70 0.31
C PRO A 92 -19.05 12.58 -0.27
N GLN A 93 -19.94 12.02 0.55
CA GLN A 93 -20.87 11.04 0.04
C GLN A 93 -21.59 11.75 -1.09
N GLU A 94 -21.39 11.30 -2.33
CA GLU A 94 -22.26 11.72 -3.41
C GLU A 94 -23.67 11.49 -2.86
N ILE A 95 -24.43 12.58 -2.74
CA ILE A 95 -25.81 12.51 -2.32
C ILE A 95 -26.45 11.60 -3.35
N VAL A 96 -26.64 10.33 -3.00
CA VAL A 96 -27.49 9.42 -3.73
C VAL A 96 -28.85 10.10 -3.64
N LYS A 97 -29.19 10.88 -4.66
CA LYS A 97 -30.52 11.44 -4.84
C LYS A 97 -31.41 10.22 -4.94
N LYS A 98 -31.95 9.77 -3.80
CA LYS A 98 -33.05 8.81 -3.79
C LYS A 98 -34.13 9.51 -4.59
N SER A 99 -34.36 9.02 -5.81
CA SER A 99 -35.47 9.46 -6.64
C SER A 99 -36.75 9.03 -5.93
N TRP A 100 -37.26 9.92 -5.08
CA TRP A 100 -38.56 9.80 -4.43
C TRP A 100 -39.61 10.51 -5.27
N TRP A 101 -39.99 9.93 -6.40
CA TRP A 101 -41.19 10.31 -7.16
C TRP A 101 -41.58 9.10 -8.04
N LYS A 102 -42.85 8.77 -8.32
CA LYS A 102 -44.17 9.04 -7.75
C LYS A 102 -45.10 7.99 -8.37
#